data_AF-A0A0G2DSE5-F1
#
_entry.id   AF-A0A0G2DSE5-F1
#
_cell.length_a   1.000
_cell.length_b   1.000
_cell.length_c   1.000
_cell.angle_alpha   90.00
_cell.angle_beta   90.00
_cell.angle_gamma   90.00
#
_symmetry.space_group_name_H-M   'P 1'
#
loop_
_entity.id
_entity.type
_entity.pdbx_description
1 polymer ?
#
loop_
_entity_poly.entity_id
_entity_poly.type
_entity_poly.pdbx_seq_one_letter_code
_entity_poly.pdbx_strand_id
1 'polypeptide(L)'
;MVSKVLFWSGFGVAVRLWQLGMEMRPFFNKGSLWAYPLYATIGGSFGYWLQGVESRQYKLLADRKDALLEKRARVAEQEKTAA
;
A
#
# COMPACT_ATOMS: atom_id res chain seq x y z
N MET A 1 5.65 -5.75 -4.65
CA MET A 1 6.41 -4.69 -3.96
C MET A 1 6.86 -3.62 -4.95
N VAL A 2 7.64 -3.99 -5.98
CA VAL A 2 8.14 -3.05 -6.99
C VAL A 2 7.02 -2.29 -7.71
N SER A 3 5.91 -2.95 -8.09
CA SER A 3 4.79 -2.28 -8.77
C SER A 3 4.10 -1.22 -7.90
N LYS A 4 3.91 -1.47 -6.59
CA LYS A 4 3.29 -0.51 -5.67
C LYS A 4 4.19 0.70 -5.45
N VAL A 5 5.49 0.48 -5.21
CA VAL A 5 6.45 1.59 -5.03
C VAL A 5 6.57 2.41 -6.32
N LEU A 6 6.68 1.78 -7.48
CA LEU A 6 6.71 2.48 -8.77
C LEU A 6 5.42 3.27 -9.02
N PHE A 7 4.26 2.70 -8.71
CA PHE A 7 2.98 3.39 -8.83
C PHE A 7 2.94 4.63 -7.95
N TRP A 8 3.29 4.50 -6.66
CA TRP A 8 3.24 5.62 -5.72
C TRP A 8 4.31 6.67 -5.99
N SER A 9 5.49 6.29 -6.47
CA SER A 9 6.50 7.23 -6.97
C SER A 9 6.03 7.98 -8.21
N GLY A 10 5.46 7.28 -9.21
CA GLY A 10 4.87 7.91 -10.39
C GLY A 10 3.69 8.82 -10.02
N PHE A 11 2.89 8.43 -9.03
CA PHE A 11 1.81 9.24 -8.49
C PHE A 11 2.33 10.53 -7.85
N GLY A 12 3.43 10.48 -7.09
CA GLY A 12 4.07 11.69 -6.55
C GLY A 12 4.48 12.68 -7.66
N VAL A 13 5.08 12.18 -8.74
CA VAL A 13 5.40 12.99 -9.94
C VAL A 13 4.13 13.55 -10.58
N ALA A 14 3.07 12.75 -10.70
CA ALA A 14 1.79 13.20 -11.23
C ALA A 14 1.16 14.31 -10.37
N VAL A 15 1.27 14.23 -9.04
CA VAL A 15 0.84 15.30 -8.13
C VAL A 15 1.64 16.59 -8.36
N ARG A 16 2.96 16.49 -8.62
CA ARG A 16 3.77 17.67 -8.98
C ARG A 16 3.29 18.30 -10.29
N LEU A 17 2.97 17.49 -11.29
CA LEU A 17 2.40 17.97 -12.56
C LEU A 17 1.03 18.62 -12.35
N TRP A 18 0.18 18.03 -11.52
CA TRP A 18 -1.11 18.60 -11.16
C TRP A 18 -0.97 19.95 -10.46
N GLN A 19 -0.05 20.06 -9.50
CA GLN A 19 0.27 21.32 -8.82
C GLN A 19 0.68 22.41 -9.82
N LEU A 20 1.61 22.11 -10.73
CA LEU A 20 2.08 23.06 -11.74
C LEU A 20 0.98 23.46 -12.72
N GLY A 21 0.08 22.52 -13.05
CA GLY A 21 -1.12 22.79 -13.84
C GLY A 21 -2.04 23.78 -13.16
N MET A 22 -2.26 23.64 -11.85
CA MET A 22 -3.06 24.61 -11.07
C MET A 22 -2.37 25.98 -10.94
N GLU A 23 -1.04 26.00 -10.76
CA GLU A 23 -0.26 27.24 -10.67
C GLU A 23 -0.02 27.91 -12.04
N MET A 24 -0.48 27.33 -13.15
CA MET A 24 -0.22 27.80 -14.52
C MET A 24 1.29 28.00 -14.80
N ARG A 25 2.16 27.26 -14.09
CA ARG A 25 3.61 27.36 -14.27
C ARG A 25 4.09 26.35 -15.31
N PRO A 26 5.11 26.70 -16.13
CA PRO A 26 5.67 25.77 -17.11
C PRO A 26 6.19 24.51 -16.42
N PHE A 27 5.80 23.34 -16.92
CA PHE A 27 6.16 22.05 -16.35
C PHE A 27 7.69 21.84 -16.29
N PHE A 28 8.40 22.23 -17.34
CA PHE A 28 9.84 22.02 -17.45
C PHE A 28 10.62 23.33 -17.24
N ASN A 29 10.81 23.71 -15.99
CA ASN A 29 11.74 24.77 -15.61
C ASN A 29 13.05 24.15 -15.09
N LYS A 30 14.20 24.49 -15.68
CA LYS A 30 15.52 23.93 -15.32
C LYS A 30 15.85 24.04 -13.83
N GLY A 31 15.38 25.10 -13.16
CA GLY A 31 15.55 25.28 -11.71
C GLY A 31 14.61 24.44 -10.83
N SER A 32 13.53 23.88 -11.38
CA SER A 32 12.53 23.07 -10.66
C SER A 32 12.64 21.57 -10.98
N LEU A 33 13.54 21.14 -11.87
CA LEU A 33 13.63 19.74 -12.29
C LEU A 33 13.94 18.79 -11.12
N TRP A 34 14.64 19.27 -10.08
CA TRP A 34 14.94 18.51 -8.86
C TRP A 34 13.69 18.16 -8.04
N ALA A 35 12.58 18.91 -8.20
CA ALA A 35 11.34 18.64 -7.48
C ALA A 35 10.70 17.32 -7.93
N TYR A 36 10.91 16.89 -9.18
CA TYR A 36 10.36 15.62 -9.68
C TYR A 36 10.90 14.40 -8.93
N PRO A 37 12.23 14.20 -8.80
CA PRO A 37 12.73 13.11 -7.98
C PRO A 37 12.37 13.28 -6.50
N LEU A 38 12.28 14.51 -5.96
CA LEU A 38 11.80 14.71 -4.58
C LEU A 38 10.38 14.16 -4.40
N TYR A 39 9.44 14.56 -5.25
CA TYR A 39 8.05 14.09 -5.19
C TYR A 39 7.94 12.60 -5.47
N ALA A 40 8.77 12.05 -6.37
CA ALA A 40 8.86 10.61 -6.59
C ALA A 40 9.33 9.85 -5.34
N THR A 41 10.29 10.41 -4.62
CA THR A 41 10.81 9.81 -3.37
C THR A 41 9.78 9.87 -2.25
N ILE A 42 9.09 11.01 -2.10
CA ILE A 42 7.99 11.17 -1.13
C ILE A 42 6.83 10.21 -1.45
N GLY A 43 6.42 10.15 -2.72
CA GLY A 43 5.39 9.20 -3.15
C GLY A 43 5.82 7.76 -2.89
N GLY A 44 7.05 7.40 -3.26
CA GLY A 44 7.60 6.05 -3.06
C GLY A 44 7.67 5.65 -1.58
N SER A 45 8.13 6.55 -0.70
CA SER A 45 8.18 6.30 0.74
C SER A 45 6.78 6.16 1.34
N PHE A 46 5.82 6.97 0.90
CA PHE A 46 4.41 6.82 1.28
C PHE A 46 3.84 5.46 0.84
N GLY A 47 4.10 5.04 -0.40
CA GLY A 47 3.68 3.74 -0.90
C GLY A 47 4.28 2.57 -0.12
N TYR A 48 5.55 2.68 0.28
CA TYR A 48 6.21 1.69 1.13
C TYR A 48 5.57 1.61 2.52
N TRP A 49 5.27 2.76 3.13
CA TRP A 49 4.58 2.81 4.42
C TRP A 49 3.18 2.17 4.36
N LEU A 50 2.40 2.51 3.33
CA LEU A 50 1.03 2.00 3.16
C LEU A 50 1.02 0.48 2.95
N GLN A 51 2.00 -0.07 2.22
CA GLN A 51 2.20 -1.51 2.11
C GLN A 51 2.46 -2.16 3.50
N GLY A 52 3.22 -1.47 4.36
CA GLY A 52 3.43 -1.88 5.75
C GLY A 52 2.12 -1.96 6.55
N VAL A 53 1.21 -1.01 6.36
CA VAL A 53 -0.11 -1.02 7.01
C VAL A 53 -0.96 -2.17 6.50
N GLU A 54 -1.04 -2.35 5.18
CA GLU A 54 -1.82 -3.40 4.52
C GLU A 54 -1.36 -4.80 4.95
N SER A 55 -0.05 -5.03 5.03
CA SER A 55 0.51 -6.32 5.48
C SER A 55 0.11 -6.66 6.93
N ARG A 56 0.04 -5.67 7.83
CA ARG A 56 -0.44 -5.86 9.20
C ARG A 56 -1.92 -6.24 9.24
N GLN A 57 -2.74 -5.61 8.40
CA GLN A 57 -4.17 -5.91 8.30
C GLN A 57 -4.41 -7.33 7.78
N TYR A 58 -3.73 -7.72 6.69
CA TYR A 58 -3.85 -9.07 6.14
C TYR A 58 -3.38 -10.14 7.12
N LYS A 59 -2.29 -9.88 7.85
CA LYS A 59 -1.82 -10.80 8.89
C LYS A 59 -2.88 -11.01 9.96
N LEU A 60 -3.47 -9.92 10.48
CA LEU A 60 -4.53 -10.03 11.49
C LEU A 60 -5.74 -10.80 10.96
N LEU A 61 -6.16 -10.56 9.72
CA LEU A 61 -7.26 -11.28 9.08
C LEU A 61 -6.95 -12.78 8.92
N ALA A 62 -5.73 -13.13 8.52
CA ALA A 62 -5.28 -14.51 8.41
C ALA A 62 -5.29 -15.21 9.78
N ASP A 63 -4.71 -14.59 10.80
CA ASP A 63 -4.66 -15.13 12.16
C ASP A 63 -6.08 -15.41 12.71
N ARG A 64 -7.03 -14.51 12.44
CA ARG A 64 -8.43 -14.67 12.85
C ARG A 64 -9.13 -15.80 12.09
N LYS A 65 -8.88 -15.92 10.79
CA LYS A 65 -9.41 -17.01 9.97
C LYS A 65 -8.91 -18.36 10.50
N ASP A 66 -7.63 -18.47 10.79
CA ASP A 66 -7.02 -19.72 11.27
C ASP A 66 -7.59 -20.12 12.63
N ALA A 67 -7.73 -19.18 13.56
CA ALA A 67 -8.37 -19.44 14.85
C ALA A 67 -9.84 -19.91 14.73
N LEU A 68 -10.59 -19.37 13.76
CA LEU A 68 -11.97 -19.81 13.51
C LEU A 68 -12.03 -21.21 12.88
N LEU A 69 -11.13 -21.52 11.95
CA LEU A 69 -11.04 -22.84 11.33
C LEU A 69 -10.63 -23.90 12.35
N GLU A 70 -9.68 -23.60 13.22
CA GLU A 70 -9.25 -24.51 14.29
C GLU A 70 -10.40 -24.81 15.27
N LYS A 71 -11.18 -23.79 15.65
CA LYS A 71 -12.39 -24.00 16.48
C LYS A 71 -13.40 -24.91 15.79
N ARG A 72 -13.64 -24.71 14.49
CA ARG A 72 -14.56 -25.55 13.71
C ARG A 72 -14.07 -26.98 13.59
N ALA A 73 -12.76 -27.18 13.39
CA ALA A 73 -12.15 -28.51 13.35
C ALA A 73 -12.34 -29.25 14.68
N ARG A 74 -12.10 -28.57 15.81
CA ARG A 74 -12.33 -29.14 17.15
C ARG A 74 -13.78 -29.57 17.39
N VAL A 75 -14.75 -28.76 16.97
CA VAL A 75 -16.17 -29.11 17.08
C VAL A 75 -16.51 -30.33 16.20
N ALA A 76 -16.04 -30.35 14.96
CA ALA A 76 -16.27 -31.47 14.04
C ALA A 76 -15.64 -32.79 14.54
N GLU A 77 -14.49 -32.74 15.21
CA GLU A 77 -13.88 -33.91 15.86
C GLU A 77 -14.74 -34.40 17.04
N GLN A 78 -15.24 -33.50 17.88
CA GLN A 78 -16.12 -33.84 19.00
C GLN A 78 -17.44 -34.48 18.51
N GLU A 79 -18.06 -33.92 17.48
CA GLU A 79 -19.27 -34.48 16.88
C GLU A 79 -19.06 -35.88 16.28
N LYS A 80 -17.91 -36.13 15.65
CA LYS A 80 -17.54 -37.46 15.13
C LYS A 80 -17.27 -38.50 16.21
N THR A 81 -16.81 -38.07 17.38
CA THR A 81 -16.49 -38.97 18.50
C THR A 81 -17.73 -39.26 19.36
N ALA A 82 -18.76 -38.41 19.27
CA ALA A 82 -20.02 -38.53 20.00
C ALA A 82 -21.13 -39.29 19.23
N ALA A 83 -20.93 -39.54 17.93
CA ALA A 83 -21.80 -40.35 17.07
C ALA A 83 -21.29 -41.79 16.96
#